data_AF-A0A6G1QTU2-F1
#
_entry.id   AF-A0A6G1QTU2-F1
#
_cell.length_a   1.000
_cell.length_b   1.000
_cell.length_c   1.000
_cell.angle_alpha   90.00
_cell.angle_beta   90.00
_cell.angle_gamma   90.00
#
_symmetry.space_group_name_H-M   'P 1'
#
loop_
_entity.id
_entity.type
_entity.pdbx_description
1 polymer ?
#
loop_
_entity_poly.entity_id
_entity_poly.type
_entity_poly.pdbx_seq_one_letter_code
_entity_poly.pdbx_strand_id
1 'polypeptide(L)'
;MSSSRRHHLKSLMLSIAKGLLEEEEMERERERSRYMAENCPTLSMPRTMQELQELCREIHHKIDVIDEERYDLELKVNKANKEIDDLKIKVQDLMGKFKKPVLRKVRMSADAMLKALLGSKHTVNLDLRANLKQVKKEVKEEDKELRDVGDWRKNIEDKSGMDGRKKMFEGEVTSDPTANMATEKRLSARRKHTLKSCMLGVATTLLEAESEKKAEEREKFLADKCPPLELPYSRDELVELCNKLHKEIDISEEERYSIEFKLNMVLNEVRDLNIKIVDLRGKFKRPRLKKVRMSADAMLKALLGSKHTVNMDLRANLKQVKKEVKEEDKQLRDVGDWRKNIEDKSDRKKMFDS
;
A
#
# COMPACT_ATOMS: atom_id res chain seq x y z
N MET A 1 -17.45 15.44 -26.28
CA MET A 1 -16.57 14.66 -27.19
C MET A 1 -17.26 13.38 -27.62
N SER A 2 -17.35 13.11 -28.93
CA SER A 2 -17.92 11.86 -29.45
C SER A 2 -17.03 10.67 -29.11
N SER A 3 -17.61 9.45 -29.07
CA SER A 3 -16.84 8.23 -28.85
C SER A 3 -15.76 8.03 -29.92
N SER A 4 -16.09 8.29 -31.19
CA SER A 4 -15.15 8.21 -32.31
C SER A 4 -13.94 9.14 -32.12
N ARG A 5 -14.16 10.40 -31.74
CA ARG A 5 -13.06 11.34 -31.49
C ARG A 5 -12.15 10.88 -30.34
N ARG A 6 -12.71 10.30 -29.27
CA ARG A 6 -11.90 9.74 -28.17
C ARG A 6 -11.03 8.57 -28.61
N HIS A 7 -11.55 7.67 -29.45
CA HIS A 7 -10.76 6.53 -29.96
C HIS A 7 -9.65 6.99 -30.89
N HIS A 8 -9.95 7.92 -31.80
CA HIS A 8 -8.95 8.50 -32.68
C HIS A 8 -7.81 9.18 -31.90
N LEU A 9 -8.13 9.97 -30.87
CA LEU A 9 -7.12 10.59 -30.01
C LEU A 9 -6.28 9.56 -29.25
N LYS A 10 -6.89 8.50 -28.71
CA LYS A 10 -6.14 7.40 -28.07
C LYS A 10 -5.19 6.72 -29.05
N SER A 11 -5.65 6.47 -30.27
CA SER A 11 -4.83 5.85 -31.33
C SER A 11 -3.62 6.73 -31.67
N LEU A 12 -3.84 8.05 -31.85
CA LEU A 12 -2.76 9.02 -32.08
C LEU A 12 -1.76 9.05 -30.91
N MET A 13 -2.25 9.09 -29.67
CA MET A 13 -1.37 9.08 -28.49
C MET A 13 -0.52 7.81 -28.42
N LEU A 14 -1.09 6.65 -28.72
CA LEU A 14 -0.33 5.39 -28.75
C LEU A 14 0.69 5.36 -29.89
N SER A 15 0.34 5.90 -31.06
CA SER A 15 1.27 6.00 -32.20
C SER A 15 2.47 6.90 -31.87
N ILE A 16 2.23 8.05 -31.22
CA ILE A 16 3.30 8.96 -30.79
C ILE A 16 4.13 8.31 -29.70
N ALA A 17 3.49 7.68 -28.71
CA ALA A 17 4.19 6.97 -27.63
C ALA A 17 5.09 5.85 -28.16
N LYS A 18 4.64 5.13 -29.19
CA LYS A 18 5.45 4.12 -29.88
C LYS A 18 6.71 4.73 -30.50
N GLY A 19 6.57 5.82 -31.26
CA GLY A 19 7.74 6.50 -31.85
C GLY A 19 8.71 7.05 -30.81
N LEU A 20 8.21 7.56 -29.68
CA LEU A 20 9.07 8.00 -28.57
C LEU A 20 9.82 6.84 -27.92
N LEU A 21 9.19 5.68 -27.77
CA LEU A 21 9.84 4.47 -27.24
C LEU A 21 10.95 3.95 -28.18
N GLU A 22 10.70 3.98 -29.49
CA GLU A 22 11.69 3.60 -30.51
C GLU A 22 12.90 4.56 -30.50
N GLU A 23 12.68 5.88 -30.42
CA GLU A 23 13.78 6.84 -30.32
C GLU A 23 14.57 6.69 -29.00
N GLU A 24 13.88 6.43 -27.89
CA GLU A 24 14.54 6.16 -26.60
C GLU A 24 15.40 4.89 -26.67
N GLU A 25 14.94 3.85 -27.38
CA GLU A 25 15.73 2.63 -27.61
C GLU A 25 16.95 2.88 -28.48
N MET A 26 16.81 3.68 -29.53
CA MET A 26 17.95 4.09 -30.36
C MET A 26 18.98 4.90 -29.57
N GLU A 27 18.54 5.87 -28.75
CA GLU A 27 19.45 6.65 -27.91
C GLU A 27 20.12 5.78 -26.84
N ARG A 28 19.42 4.79 -26.30
CA ARG A 28 19.97 3.82 -25.35
C ARG A 28 21.08 2.98 -25.96
N GLU A 29 20.93 2.54 -27.21
CA GLU A 29 21.96 1.79 -27.92
C GLU A 29 23.17 2.68 -28.27
N ARG A 30 22.94 3.95 -28.62
CA ARG A 30 24.02 4.93 -28.82
C ARG A 30 24.78 5.18 -27.51
N GLU A 31 24.08 5.35 -26.40
CA GLU A 31 24.70 5.55 -25.08
C GLU A 31 25.51 4.32 -24.66
N ARG A 32 24.96 3.11 -24.86
CA ARG A 32 25.68 1.86 -24.64
C ARG A 32 26.95 1.80 -25.50
N SER A 33 26.86 2.15 -26.78
CA SER A 33 28.02 2.17 -27.68
C SER A 33 29.08 3.21 -27.26
N ARG A 34 28.65 4.41 -26.84
CA ARG A 34 29.54 5.46 -26.28
C ARG A 34 30.26 4.95 -25.04
N TYR A 35 29.49 4.41 -24.10
CA TYR A 35 29.99 3.87 -22.84
C TYR A 35 31.02 2.75 -23.07
N MET A 36 30.75 1.80 -23.96
CA MET A 36 31.68 0.73 -24.28
C MET A 36 32.95 1.27 -24.95
N ALA A 37 32.85 2.28 -25.82
CA ALA A 37 34.01 2.88 -26.46
C ALA A 37 34.91 3.66 -25.48
N GLU A 38 34.34 4.24 -24.42
CA GLU A 38 35.08 4.97 -23.38
C GLU A 38 35.75 4.02 -22.37
N ASN A 39 35.05 2.98 -21.93
CA ASN A 39 35.54 2.06 -20.88
C ASN A 39 36.39 0.91 -21.43
N CYS A 40 36.13 0.49 -22.67
CA CYS A 40 36.84 -0.58 -23.37
C CYS A 40 37.46 -0.07 -24.69
N PRO A 41 38.55 0.72 -24.61
CA PRO A 41 39.25 1.18 -25.81
C PRO A 41 39.92 0.00 -26.52
N THR A 42 40.12 0.17 -27.84
CA THR A 42 40.79 -0.83 -28.68
C THR A 42 42.17 -1.16 -28.12
N LEU A 43 42.46 -2.45 -27.96
CA LEU A 43 43.74 -2.94 -27.47
C LEU A 43 44.91 -2.43 -28.32
N SER A 44 45.89 -1.79 -27.69
CA SER A 44 47.15 -1.41 -28.31
C SER A 44 48.26 -2.35 -27.84
N MET A 45 48.83 -3.11 -28.77
CA MET A 45 49.82 -4.14 -28.44
C MET A 45 51.21 -3.54 -28.16
N PRO A 46 51.78 -3.74 -26.96
CA PRO A 46 53.12 -3.29 -26.64
C PRO A 46 54.20 -3.99 -27.49
N ARG A 47 55.35 -3.33 -27.67
CA ARG A 47 56.45 -3.90 -28.46
C ARG A 47 57.35 -4.82 -27.64
N THR A 48 57.50 -4.56 -26.35
CA THR A 48 58.39 -5.33 -25.48
C THR A 48 57.65 -6.48 -24.79
N MET A 49 58.37 -7.56 -24.46
CA MET A 49 57.78 -8.68 -23.72
C MET A 49 57.37 -8.29 -22.30
N GLN A 50 58.13 -7.42 -21.65
CA GLN A 50 57.84 -6.99 -20.27
C GLN A 50 56.56 -6.17 -20.20
N GLU A 51 56.40 -5.17 -21.08
CA GLU A 51 55.17 -4.38 -21.16
C GLU A 51 53.95 -5.26 -21.49
N LEU A 52 54.13 -6.31 -22.31
CA LEU A 52 53.05 -7.24 -22.62
C LEU A 52 52.63 -8.09 -21.40
N GLN A 53 53.59 -8.55 -20.60
CA GLN A 53 53.31 -9.26 -19.35
C GLN A 53 52.66 -8.37 -18.29
N GLU A 54 53.05 -7.09 -18.23
CA GLU A 54 52.43 -6.09 -17.36
C GLU A 54 51.00 -5.79 -17.81
N LEU A 55 50.77 -5.58 -19.11
CA LEU A 55 49.44 -5.38 -19.68
C LEU A 55 48.49 -6.56 -19.40
N CYS A 56 48.95 -7.80 -19.56
CA CYS A 56 48.14 -8.98 -19.22
C CYS A 56 47.72 -9.00 -17.73
N ARG A 57 48.64 -8.63 -16.82
CA ARG A 57 48.34 -8.53 -15.38
C ARG A 57 47.37 -7.39 -15.08
N GLU A 58 47.53 -6.25 -15.74
CA GLU A 58 46.62 -5.11 -15.58
C GLU A 58 45.20 -5.42 -16.07
N ILE A 59 45.05 -6.06 -17.24
CA ILE A 59 43.73 -6.43 -17.76
C ILE A 59 43.08 -7.48 -16.86
N HIS A 60 43.82 -8.49 -16.41
CA HIS A 60 43.32 -9.51 -15.49
C HIS A 60 42.85 -8.90 -14.16
N HIS A 61 43.62 -7.98 -13.58
CA HIS A 61 43.20 -7.26 -12.38
C HIS A 61 41.96 -6.37 -12.62
N LYS A 62 41.83 -5.76 -13.80
CA LYS A 62 40.61 -5.01 -14.14
C LYS A 62 39.40 -5.92 -14.23
N ILE A 63 39.54 -7.11 -14.80
CA ILE A 63 38.46 -8.12 -14.86
C ILE A 63 37.99 -8.47 -13.45
N ASP A 64 38.91 -8.69 -12.49
CA ASP A 64 38.56 -8.94 -11.08
C ASP A 64 37.64 -7.86 -10.51
N VAL A 65 38.04 -6.59 -10.70
CA VAL A 65 37.29 -5.43 -10.17
C VAL A 65 35.92 -5.30 -10.84
N ILE A 66 35.85 -5.47 -12.16
CA ILE A 66 34.59 -5.36 -12.91
C ILE A 66 33.64 -6.48 -12.50
N ASP A 67 34.13 -7.70 -12.34
CA ASP A 67 33.32 -8.84 -11.93
C ASP A 67 32.84 -8.72 -10.47
N GLU A 68 33.66 -8.12 -9.59
CA GLU A 68 33.27 -7.74 -8.23
C GLU A 68 32.12 -6.73 -8.22
N GLU A 69 32.23 -5.66 -9.02
CA GLU A 69 31.17 -4.67 -9.18
C GLU A 69 29.90 -5.27 -9.78
N ARG A 70 30.05 -6.14 -10.80
CA ARG A 70 28.94 -6.86 -11.46
C ARG A 70 28.16 -7.68 -10.44
N TYR A 71 28.84 -8.44 -9.59
CA TYR A 71 28.22 -9.24 -8.54
C TYR A 71 27.45 -8.38 -7.53
N ASP A 72 28.06 -7.28 -7.08
CA ASP A 72 27.43 -6.37 -6.11
C ASP A 72 26.18 -5.68 -6.70
N LEU A 73 26.23 -5.29 -7.98
CA LEU A 73 25.10 -4.75 -8.70
C LEU A 73 23.97 -5.78 -8.83
N GLU A 74 24.29 -7.03 -9.17
CA GLU A 74 23.30 -8.10 -9.29
C GLU A 74 22.61 -8.41 -7.95
N LEU A 75 23.36 -8.40 -6.84
CA LEU A 75 22.79 -8.50 -5.50
C LEU A 75 21.82 -7.36 -5.19
N LYS A 76 22.16 -6.13 -5.58
CA LYS A 76 21.27 -4.96 -5.41
C LYS A 76 20.01 -5.11 -6.24
N VAL A 77 20.11 -5.58 -7.49
CA VAL A 77 18.95 -5.86 -8.36
C VAL A 77 18.03 -6.89 -7.68
N ASN A 78 18.59 -8.00 -7.21
CA ASN A 78 17.84 -9.06 -6.56
C ASN A 78 17.13 -8.59 -5.28
N LYS A 79 17.80 -7.74 -4.48
CA LYS A 79 17.19 -7.13 -3.29
C LYS A 79 16.03 -6.21 -3.66
N ALA A 80 16.23 -5.34 -4.66
CA ALA A 80 15.21 -4.39 -5.08
C ALA A 80 14.02 -5.10 -5.76
N ASN A 81 14.22 -6.20 -6.49
CA ASN A 81 13.13 -7.05 -7.00
C ASN A 81 12.28 -7.67 -5.88
N LYS A 82 12.92 -8.19 -4.81
CA LYS A 82 12.18 -8.68 -3.64
C LYS A 82 11.37 -7.57 -2.98
N GLU A 83 11.93 -6.37 -2.88
CA GLU A 83 11.19 -5.20 -2.38
C GLU A 83 10.01 -4.84 -3.28
N ILE A 84 10.16 -4.86 -4.61
CA ILE A 84 9.06 -4.64 -5.55
C ILE A 84 7.91 -5.61 -5.31
N ASP A 85 8.19 -6.91 -5.11
CA ASP A 85 7.16 -7.91 -4.86
C ASP A 85 6.42 -7.63 -3.55
N ASP A 86 7.14 -7.32 -2.48
CA ASP A 86 6.56 -6.92 -1.20
C ASP A 86 5.69 -5.66 -1.32
N LEU A 87 6.17 -4.65 -2.06
CA LEU A 87 5.44 -3.42 -2.31
C LEU A 87 4.20 -3.66 -3.19
N LYS A 88 4.28 -4.54 -4.20
CA LYS A 88 3.14 -4.95 -5.03
C LYS A 88 2.06 -5.61 -4.18
N ILE A 89 2.44 -6.55 -3.31
CA ILE A 89 1.51 -7.19 -2.35
C ILE A 89 0.86 -6.11 -1.47
N LYS A 90 1.65 -5.19 -0.91
CA LYS A 90 1.15 -4.11 -0.06
C LYS A 90 0.19 -3.16 -0.79
N VAL A 91 0.46 -2.85 -2.05
CA VAL A 91 -0.44 -2.07 -2.91
C VAL A 91 -1.77 -2.82 -3.11
N GLN A 92 -1.72 -4.12 -3.42
CA GLN A 92 -2.92 -4.94 -3.57
C GLN A 92 -3.75 -4.98 -2.28
N ASP A 93 -3.10 -5.16 -1.14
CA ASP A 93 -3.71 -5.18 0.19
C ASP A 93 -4.45 -3.88 0.52
N LEU A 94 -3.81 -2.74 0.23
CA LEU A 94 -4.41 -1.42 0.43
C LEU A 94 -5.58 -1.19 -0.53
N MET A 95 -5.49 -1.64 -1.78
CA MET A 95 -6.60 -1.55 -2.74
C MET A 95 -7.77 -2.48 -2.38
N GLY A 96 -7.49 -3.69 -1.87
CA GLY A 96 -8.50 -4.70 -1.54
C GLY A 96 -9.29 -4.39 -0.27
N LYS A 97 -8.62 -3.93 0.79
CA LYS A 97 -9.24 -3.62 2.09
C LYS A 97 -10.20 -2.43 2.06
N PHE A 98 -10.04 -1.52 1.10
CA PHE A 98 -10.82 -0.29 1.01
C PHE A 98 -11.51 -0.06 -0.35
N LYS A 99 -11.87 -1.13 -1.08
CA LYS A 99 -12.80 -0.96 -2.20
C LYS A 99 -14.11 -0.40 -1.63
N LYS A 100 -14.40 0.87 -1.93
CA LYS A 100 -15.73 1.45 -1.69
C LYS A 100 -16.74 0.45 -2.27
N PRO A 101 -17.67 -0.11 -1.49
CA PRO A 101 -18.65 -1.02 -2.02
C PRO A 101 -19.31 -0.33 -3.21
N VAL A 102 -19.22 -0.94 -4.39
CA VAL A 102 -19.87 -0.40 -5.58
C VAL A 102 -21.33 -0.22 -5.20
N LEU A 103 -21.89 0.98 -5.38
CA LEU A 103 -23.30 1.25 -5.12
C LEU A 103 -24.10 0.35 -6.07
N ARG A 104 -24.45 -0.84 -5.60
CA ARG A 104 -25.32 -1.74 -6.34
C ARG A 104 -26.72 -1.14 -6.27
N LYS A 105 -27.41 -1.07 -7.40
CA LYS A 105 -28.84 -0.76 -7.42
C LYS A 105 -29.57 -1.93 -6.76
N VAL A 106 -29.75 -1.84 -5.45
CA VAL A 106 -30.50 -2.83 -4.67
C VAL A 106 -31.96 -2.66 -5.05
N ARG A 107 -32.58 -3.71 -5.61
CA ARG A 107 -34.04 -3.77 -5.74
C ARG A 107 -34.62 -3.76 -4.32
N MET A 108 -35.78 -3.13 -4.12
CA MET A 108 -36.41 -3.06 -2.80
C MET A 108 -36.40 -4.42 -2.10
N SER A 109 -36.01 -4.47 -0.82
CA SER A 109 -36.00 -5.74 -0.07
C SER A 109 -37.41 -6.32 0.00
N ALA A 110 -37.51 -7.64 0.12
CA ALA A 110 -38.79 -8.33 0.28
C ALA A 110 -39.61 -7.70 1.43
N ASP A 111 -38.98 -7.41 2.58
CA ASP A 111 -39.62 -6.75 3.72
C ASP A 111 -40.10 -5.33 3.41
N ALA A 112 -39.33 -4.56 2.63
CA ALA A 112 -39.74 -3.21 2.23
C ALA A 112 -40.91 -3.25 1.22
N MET A 113 -40.92 -4.22 0.31
CA MET A 113 -42.04 -4.45 -0.60
C MET A 113 -43.29 -4.95 0.15
N LEU A 114 -43.14 -5.91 1.06
CA LEU A 114 -44.24 -6.46 1.85
C LEU A 114 -44.83 -5.42 2.81
N LYS A 115 -44.00 -4.60 3.47
CA LYS A 115 -44.48 -3.50 4.31
C LYS A 115 -45.19 -2.40 3.51
N ALA A 116 -44.76 -2.15 2.27
CA ALA A 116 -45.44 -1.19 1.38
C ALA A 116 -46.78 -1.73 0.82
N LEU A 117 -46.86 -3.04 0.52
CA LEU A 117 -48.06 -3.67 -0.03
C LEU A 117 -49.11 -4.04 1.04
N LEU A 118 -48.66 -4.44 2.24
CA LEU A 118 -49.52 -4.97 3.30
C LEU A 118 -49.67 -4.00 4.49
N GLY A 119 -48.97 -2.86 4.48
CA GLY A 119 -49.06 -1.84 5.51
C GLY A 119 -48.79 -2.37 6.92
N SER A 120 -49.69 -2.09 7.86
CA SER A 120 -49.57 -2.50 9.27
C SER A 120 -49.78 -4.00 9.52
N LYS A 121 -50.26 -4.79 8.54
CA LYS A 121 -50.49 -6.23 8.70
C LYS A 121 -49.21 -7.06 8.67
N HIS A 122 -48.13 -6.56 8.07
CA HIS A 122 -46.86 -7.29 8.00
C HIS A 122 -45.90 -6.82 9.11
N THR A 123 -45.95 -7.50 10.26
CA THR A 123 -45.08 -7.24 11.43
C THR A 123 -43.93 -8.24 11.56
N VAL A 124 -43.84 -9.22 10.65
CA VAL A 124 -42.80 -10.26 10.67
C VAL A 124 -41.50 -9.64 10.18
N ASN A 125 -40.54 -9.49 11.09
CA ASN A 125 -39.16 -9.18 10.72
C ASN A 125 -38.48 -10.50 10.34
N LEU A 126 -38.09 -10.65 9.06
CA LEU A 126 -37.42 -11.84 8.53
C LEU A 126 -35.93 -11.92 8.94
N ASP A 127 -35.48 -11.06 9.85
CA ASP A 127 -34.17 -11.16 10.47
C ASP A 127 -34.02 -12.52 11.21
N LEU A 128 -32.93 -13.24 10.90
CA LEU A 128 -32.54 -14.48 11.58
C LEU A 128 -32.50 -14.34 13.11
N ARG A 129 -32.32 -13.11 13.61
CA ARG A 129 -32.28 -12.78 15.04
C ARG A 129 -33.65 -12.77 15.72
N ALA A 130 -34.72 -12.53 14.98
CA ALA A 130 -36.08 -12.47 15.53
C ALA A 130 -36.64 -13.87 15.84
N ASN A 131 -36.13 -14.91 15.18
CA ASN A 131 -36.51 -16.31 15.38
C ASN A 131 -35.62 -17.07 16.38
N LEU A 132 -34.56 -16.44 16.91
CA LEU A 132 -33.80 -17.01 18.01
C LEU A 132 -34.61 -16.83 19.29
N LYS A 133 -34.95 -17.95 19.96
CA LYS A 133 -35.64 -17.92 21.25
C LYS A 133 -34.85 -17.02 22.21
N GLN A 134 -35.44 -15.89 22.62
CA GLN A 134 -34.99 -15.20 23.82
C GLN A 134 -35.12 -16.20 24.97
N VAL A 135 -33.99 -16.58 25.57
CA VAL A 135 -34.03 -17.19 26.90
C VAL A 135 -34.61 -16.12 27.80
N LYS A 136 -35.91 -16.23 28.06
CA LYS A 136 -36.57 -15.38 29.05
C LYS A 136 -35.87 -15.68 30.38
N LYS A 137 -35.16 -14.69 30.90
CA LYS A 137 -34.80 -14.65 32.31
C LYS A 137 -36.07 -14.27 33.06
N GLU A 138 -37.03 -15.19 33.12
CA GLU A 138 -38.10 -15.10 34.11
C GLU A 138 -37.39 -15.27 35.45
N VAL A 139 -37.32 -14.19 36.22
CA VAL A 139 -36.99 -14.23 37.64
C VAL A 139 -38.14 -14.98 38.30
N LYS A 140 -38.05 -16.30 38.28
CA LYS A 140 -38.94 -17.21 39.00
C LYS A 140 -38.26 -17.47 40.34
N GLU A 141 -38.90 -16.99 41.38
CA GLU A 141 -38.61 -17.21 42.80
C GLU A 141 -38.72 -18.71 43.16
N GLU A 142 -37.81 -19.54 42.67
CA GLU A 142 -37.67 -20.95 43.05
C GLU A 142 -36.18 -21.25 43.29
N ASP A 143 -35.60 -20.53 44.25
CA ASP A 143 -34.18 -20.60 44.65
C ASP A 143 -33.91 -21.79 45.61
N LYS A 144 -34.29 -23.02 45.23
CA LYS A 144 -34.00 -24.19 46.09
C LYS A 144 -33.69 -25.54 45.45
N GLU A 145 -33.74 -25.70 44.13
CA GLU A 145 -33.50 -27.02 43.50
C GLU A 145 -32.35 -27.08 42.48
N LEU A 146 -31.53 -26.03 42.33
CA LEU A 146 -30.32 -26.06 41.47
C LEU A 146 -28.99 -26.21 42.23
N ARG A 147 -29.01 -26.75 43.45
CA ARG A 147 -27.79 -27.04 44.23
C ARG A 147 -27.01 -28.30 43.77
N ASP A 148 -27.53 -29.07 42.82
CA ASP A 148 -26.98 -30.40 42.46
C ASP A 148 -26.35 -30.52 41.06
N VAL A 149 -25.84 -29.43 40.47
CA VAL A 149 -25.00 -29.54 39.25
C VAL A 149 -23.74 -28.69 39.39
N GLY A 150 -22.85 -29.14 40.28
CA GLY A 150 -21.56 -28.51 40.54
C GLY A 150 -20.59 -29.44 41.26
N ASP A 151 -20.39 -30.65 40.73
CA ASP A 151 -19.32 -31.56 41.15
C ASP A 151 -17.96 -31.00 40.68
N TRP A 152 -17.29 -30.25 41.55
CA TRP A 152 -15.90 -29.87 41.37
C TRP A 152 -15.02 -30.69 42.32
N ARG A 153 -14.34 -31.67 41.71
CA ARG A 153 -13.26 -32.49 42.25
C ARG A 153 -12.37 -31.72 43.23
N LYS A 154 -12.20 -32.32 44.42
CA LYS A 154 -11.17 -31.99 45.40
C LYS A 154 -9.79 -31.97 44.76
N ASN A 155 -9.08 -30.88 45.01
CA ASN A 155 -7.67 -30.70 44.75
C ASN A 155 -6.85 -31.77 45.50
N ILE A 156 -6.21 -32.66 44.76
CA ILE A 156 -5.03 -33.41 45.21
C ILE A 156 -3.91 -32.93 44.29
N GLU A 157 -3.05 -32.07 44.81
CA GLU A 157 -1.70 -31.93 44.29
C GLU A 157 -0.73 -32.10 45.46
N ASP A 158 -0.37 -33.36 45.68
CA ASP A 158 0.92 -33.76 46.22
C ASP A 158 2.01 -33.09 45.36
N LYS A 159 2.69 -32.07 45.89
CA LYS A 159 4.11 -31.78 45.60
C LYS A 159 4.79 -31.13 46.81
N SER A 160 5.27 -32.01 47.66
CA SER A 160 6.60 -31.98 48.26
C SER A 160 7.56 -30.87 47.80
N GLY A 161 8.08 -30.13 48.78
CA GLY A 161 9.48 -29.72 48.84
C GLY A 161 9.95 -28.58 47.92
N MET A 162 10.06 -27.38 48.49
CA MET A 162 11.18 -26.42 48.31
C MET A 162 10.81 -25.14 49.09
N ASP A 163 11.28 -24.98 50.32
CA ASP A 163 12.59 -24.41 50.69
C ASP A 163 12.46 -22.93 51.12
N GLY A 164 12.94 -22.65 52.33
CA GLY A 164 13.54 -21.37 52.71
C GLY A 164 12.68 -20.09 52.76
N ARG A 165 12.15 -19.81 53.97
CA ARG A 165 12.00 -18.48 54.61
C ARG A 165 11.55 -17.30 53.73
N LYS A 166 10.24 -17.04 53.68
CA LYS A 166 9.68 -15.71 53.33
C LYS A 166 9.30 -14.93 54.58
N LYS A 167 9.96 -13.79 54.76
CA LYS A 167 9.61 -12.75 55.74
C LYS A 167 8.21 -12.23 55.44
N MET A 168 7.32 -12.28 56.43
CA MET A 168 6.03 -11.59 56.40
C MET A 168 6.28 -10.10 56.64
N PHE A 169 5.69 -9.25 55.80
CA PHE A 169 5.30 -7.91 56.20
C PHE A 169 3.87 -7.73 55.74
N GLU A 170 2.98 -7.63 56.73
CA GLU A 170 1.55 -7.33 56.56
C GLU A 170 1.39 -5.87 56.14
N GLY A 171 0.53 -5.67 55.14
CA GLY A 171 0.01 -4.39 54.74
C GLY A 171 -1.37 -4.64 54.16
N GLU A 172 -2.38 -4.62 55.04
CA GLU A 172 -3.79 -4.68 54.68
C GLU A 172 -4.12 -3.57 53.67
N VAL A 173 -4.54 -3.97 52.46
CA VAL A 173 -5.43 -3.16 51.63
C VAL A 173 -6.45 -4.11 51.02
N THR A 174 -7.68 -3.97 51.51
CA THR A 174 -8.90 -4.59 50.97
C THR A 174 -9.03 -4.33 49.47
N SER A 175 -9.14 -5.39 48.66
CA SER A 175 -9.50 -5.25 47.25
C SER A 175 -10.38 -6.41 46.76
N ASP A 176 -11.50 -6.05 46.16
CA ASP A 176 -12.49 -6.92 45.51
C ASP A 176 -11.89 -8.02 44.60
N PRO A 177 -12.41 -9.27 44.61
CA PRO A 177 -11.84 -10.38 43.84
C PRO A 177 -12.10 -10.32 42.33
N THR A 178 -12.93 -9.40 41.84
CA THR A 178 -13.45 -9.42 40.46
C THR A 178 -12.66 -8.60 39.45
N ALA A 179 -11.66 -7.82 39.87
CA ALA A 179 -10.84 -7.01 38.98
C ALA A 179 -9.49 -7.67 38.55
N ASN A 180 -9.06 -8.75 39.22
CA ASN A 180 -7.69 -9.26 39.08
C ASN A 180 -7.46 -10.29 37.95
N MET A 181 -8.51 -10.78 37.28
CA MET A 181 -8.35 -11.78 36.22
C MET A 181 -7.81 -11.21 34.89
N ALA A 182 -7.81 -9.88 34.71
CA ALA A 182 -7.34 -9.21 33.49
C ALA A 182 -5.91 -8.65 33.59
N THR A 183 -5.37 -8.53 34.80
CA THR A 183 -4.06 -7.91 35.08
C THR A 183 -2.92 -8.92 35.15
N GLU A 184 -3.18 -10.17 35.55
CA GLU A 184 -2.16 -11.23 35.65
C GLU A 184 -1.60 -11.72 34.30
N LYS A 185 -2.30 -11.49 33.18
CA LYS A 185 -1.89 -12.00 31.85
C LYS A 185 -1.03 -11.03 31.02
N ARG A 186 -0.68 -9.85 31.54
CA ARG A 186 0.12 -8.86 30.79
C ARG A 186 1.54 -8.77 31.32
N LEU A 187 2.48 -9.24 30.51
CA LEU A 187 3.92 -9.10 30.72
C LEU A 187 4.26 -7.64 31.12
N SER A 188 5.03 -7.47 32.19
CA SER A 188 5.51 -6.16 32.63
C SER A 188 6.21 -5.42 31.48
N ALA A 189 6.03 -4.10 31.41
CA ALA A 189 6.69 -3.27 30.40
C ALA A 189 8.22 -3.46 30.39
N ARG A 190 8.81 -3.66 31.58
CA ARG A 190 10.24 -3.97 31.74
C ARG A 190 10.59 -5.29 31.06
N ARG A 191 9.80 -6.35 31.27
CA ARG A 191 10.01 -7.66 30.62
C ARG A 191 9.86 -7.57 29.10
N LYS A 192 8.88 -6.80 28.60
CA LYS A 192 8.71 -6.56 27.15
C LYS A 192 9.92 -5.84 26.55
N HIS A 193 10.46 -4.84 27.25
CA HIS A 193 11.65 -4.12 26.81
C HIS A 193 12.88 -5.04 26.77
N THR A 194 13.12 -5.81 27.84
CA THR A 194 14.21 -6.79 27.87
C THR A 194 14.11 -7.80 26.74
N LEU A 195 12.91 -8.36 26.48
CA LEU A 195 12.70 -9.29 25.37
C LEU A 195 12.98 -8.63 24.00
N LYS A 196 12.49 -7.41 23.78
CA LYS A 196 12.81 -6.65 22.54
C LYS A 196 14.31 -6.44 22.38
N SER A 197 15.00 -6.08 23.46
CA SER A 197 16.46 -5.90 23.44
C SER A 197 17.19 -7.21 23.09
N CYS A 198 16.78 -8.34 23.68
CA CYS A 198 17.34 -9.64 23.35
C CYS A 198 17.05 -10.02 21.89
N MET A 199 15.82 -9.80 21.39
CA MET A 199 15.47 -10.07 19.99
C MET A 199 16.29 -9.21 19.03
N LEU A 200 16.52 -7.94 19.34
CA LEU A 200 17.38 -7.06 18.55
C LEU A 200 18.84 -7.55 18.57
N GLY A 201 19.36 -7.96 19.72
CA GLY A 201 20.71 -8.53 19.82
C GLY A 201 20.89 -9.82 19.02
N VAL A 202 19.90 -10.72 19.05
CA VAL A 202 19.93 -11.92 18.20
C VAL A 202 19.82 -11.53 16.72
N ALA A 203 18.96 -10.56 16.37
CA ALA A 203 18.83 -10.10 15.00
C ALA A 203 20.12 -9.49 14.45
N THR A 204 20.89 -8.73 15.24
CA THR A 204 22.19 -8.20 14.81
C THR A 204 23.19 -9.31 14.58
N THR A 205 23.29 -10.29 15.47
CA THR A 205 24.20 -11.43 15.29
C THR A 205 23.86 -12.28 14.05
N LEU A 206 22.57 -12.47 13.77
CA LEU A 206 22.14 -13.20 12.57
C LEU A 206 22.43 -12.40 11.28
N LEU A 207 22.31 -11.08 11.34
CA LEU A 207 22.61 -10.19 10.21
C LEU A 207 24.12 -10.17 9.90
N GLU A 208 24.96 -10.15 10.93
CA GLU A 208 26.42 -10.27 10.82
C GLU A 208 26.81 -11.63 10.20
N ALA A 209 26.29 -12.74 10.74
CA ALA A 209 26.54 -14.07 10.19
C ALA A 209 26.04 -14.24 8.74
N GLU A 210 24.91 -13.61 8.37
CA GLU A 210 24.45 -13.58 6.98
C GLU A 210 25.40 -12.75 6.09
N SER A 211 25.96 -11.66 6.61
CA SER A 211 26.93 -10.85 5.88
C SER A 211 28.25 -11.57 5.63
N GLU A 212 28.74 -12.34 6.61
CA GLU A 212 29.94 -13.18 6.47
C GLU A 212 29.74 -14.27 5.41
N LYS A 213 28.60 -14.97 5.45
CA LYS A 213 28.26 -15.97 4.42
C LYS A 213 28.21 -15.38 3.01
N LYS A 214 27.65 -14.18 2.86
CA LYS A 214 27.63 -13.47 1.58
C LYS A 214 29.03 -13.09 1.12
N ALA A 215 29.91 -12.69 2.04
CA ALA A 215 31.31 -12.41 1.72
C ALA A 215 32.05 -13.68 1.25
N GLU A 216 31.83 -14.82 1.91
CA GLU A 216 32.39 -16.11 1.49
C GLU A 216 31.85 -16.57 0.12
N GLU A 217 30.55 -16.39 -0.13
CA GLU A 217 29.93 -16.70 -1.43
C GLU A 217 30.49 -15.81 -2.55
N ARG A 218 30.71 -14.51 -2.26
CA ARG A 218 31.35 -13.56 -3.17
C ARG A 218 32.80 -13.96 -3.46
N GLU A 219 33.57 -14.31 -2.45
CA GLU A 219 34.95 -14.78 -2.61
C GLU A 219 35.02 -16.05 -3.45
N LYS A 220 34.13 -17.02 -3.20
CA LYS A 220 34.03 -18.25 -4.02
C LYS A 220 33.64 -17.95 -5.47
N PHE A 221 32.70 -17.03 -5.68
CA PHE A 221 32.28 -16.61 -7.02
C PHE A 221 33.42 -15.94 -7.79
N LEU A 222 34.15 -15.03 -7.15
CA LEU A 222 35.30 -14.35 -7.76
C LEU A 222 36.45 -15.31 -8.04
N ALA A 223 36.74 -16.25 -7.12
CA ALA A 223 37.78 -17.26 -7.32
C ALA A 223 37.48 -18.24 -8.48
N ASP A 224 36.20 -18.55 -8.72
CA ASP A 224 35.77 -19.37 -9.87
C ASP A 224 35.83 -18.58 -11.19
N LYS A 225 35.45 -17.29 -11.15
CA LYS A 225 35.42 -16.43 -12.33
C LYS A 225 36.79 -15.97 -12.80
N CYS A 226 37.68 -15.65 -11.87
CA CYS A 226 39.00 -15.17 -12.19
C CYS A 226 40.07 -16.04 -11.50
N PRO A 227 40.45 -17.17 -12.14
CA PRO A 227 41.54 -17.97 -11.63
C PRO A 227 42.87 -17.20 -11.70
N PRO A 228 43.86 -17.55 -10.86
CA PRO A 228 45.17 -16.92 -10.90
C PRO A 228 45.79 -16.96 -12.30
N LEU A 229 46.27 -15.80 -12.77
CA LEU A 229 46.83 -15.68 -14.11
C LEU A 229 48.18 -16.41 -14.24
N GLU A 230 48.24 -17.41 -15.11
CA GLU A 230 49.50 -18.03 -15.53
C GLU A 230 50.04 -17.31 -16.78
N LEU A 231 51.21 -16.68 -16.67
CA LEU A 231 51.85 -15.98 -17.77
C LEU A 231 52.69 -16.95 -18.62
N PRO A 232 52.39 -17.09 -19.93
CA PRO A 232 53.21 -17.87 -20.85
C PRO A 232 54.60 -17.25 -21.06
N TYR A 233 55.57 -18.08 -21.43
CA TYR A 233 56.95 -17.65 -21.71
C TYR A 233 57.16 -17.26 -23.18
N SER A 234 56.26 -17.67 -24.09
CA SER A 234 56.31 -17.31 -25.51
C SER A 234 55.59 -16.00 -25.78
N ARG A 235 56.17 -15.16 -26.63
CA ARG A 235 55.58 -13.89 -27.03
C ARG A 235 54.25 -14.07 -27.75
N ASP A 236 54.16 -15.05 -28.65
CA ASP A 236 52.94 -15.29 -29.44
C ASP A 236 51.79 -15.76 -28.55
N GLU A 237 52.09 -16.63 -27.56
CA GLU A 237 51.12 -17.09 -26.57
C GLU A 237 50.66 -15.95 -25.64
N LEU A 238 51.56 -15.03 -25.26
CA LEU A 238 51.21 -13.83 -24.49
C LEU A 238 50.30 -12.89 -25.28
N VAL A 239 50.55 -12.72 -26.58
CA VAL A 239 49.70 -11.92 -27.47
C VAL A 239 48.31 -12.54 -27.59
N GLU A 240 48.21 -13.87 -27.73
CA GLU A 240 46.93 -14.56 -27.73
C GLU A 240 46.18 -14.41 -26.39
N LEU A 241 46.89 -14.56 -25.27
CA LEU A 241 46.31 -14.38 -23.94
C LEU A 241 45.79 -12.96 -23.74
N CYS A 242 46.57 -11.94 -24.13
CA CYS A 242 46.17 -10.54 -24.05
C CYS A 242 44.89 -10.28 -24.86
N ASN A 243 44.77 -10.85 -26.06
CA ASN A 243 43.56 -10.75 -26.88
C ASN A 243 42.35 -11.48 -26.25
N LYS A 244 42.58 -12.61 -25.56
CA LYS A 244 41.52 -13.34 -24.85
C LYS A 244 41.00 -12.52 -23.66
N LEU A 245 41.91 -12.03 -22.82
CA LEU A 245 41.56 -11.17 -21.68
C LEU A 245 40.88 -9.87 -22.12
N HIS A 246 41.32 -9.26 -23.23
CA HIS A 246 40.69 -8.05 -23.76
C HIS A 246 39.26 -8.29 -24.29
N LYS A 247 38.98 -9.47 -24.86
CA LYS A 247 37.59 -9.84 -25.20
C LYS A 247 36.74 -10.13 -23.97
N GLU A 248 37.35 -10.69 -22.94
CA GLU A 248 36.66 -11.02 -21.69
C GLU A 248 36.27 -9.76 -20.92
N ILE A 249 37.15 -8.76 -20.84
CA ILE A 249 36.82 -7.45 -20.25
C ILE A 249 35.69 -6.74 -21.01
N ASP A 250 35.68 -6.81 -22.35
CA ASP A 250 34.57 -6.26 -23.15
C ASP A 250 33.23 -6.89 -22.79
N ILE A 251 33.20 -8.22 -22.63
CA ILE A 251 31.99 -8.96 -22.24
C ILE A 251 31.58 -8.61 -20.80
N SER A 252 32.52 -8.61 -19.85
CA SER A 252 32.23 -8.31 -18.45
C SER A 252 31.74 -6.87 -18.25
N GLU A 253 32.31 -5.89 -18.94
CA GLU A 253 31.83 -4.49 -18.91
C GLU A 253 30.42 -4.36 -19.50
N GLU A 254 30.14 -5.04 -20.62
CA GLU A 254 28.82 -5.02 -21.24
C GLU A 254 27.75 -5.59 -20.30
N GLU A 255 28.06 -6.71 -19.64
CA GLU A 255 27.19 -7.32 -18.64
C GLU A 255 27.00 -6.41 -17.42
N ARG A 256 28.08 -5.78 -16.94
CA ARG A 256 28.04 -4.82 -15.83
C ARG A 256 27.12 -3.64 -16.15
N TYR A 257 27.30 -3.01 -17.31
CA TYR A 257 26.43 -1.92 -17.80
C TYR A 257 24.97 -2.36 -17.88
N SER A 258 24.73 -3.56 -18.41
CA SER A 258 23.38 -4.12 -18.53
C SER A 258 22.71 -4.34 -17.16
N ILE A 259 23.46 -4.80 -16.15
CA ILE A 259 22.96 -4.98 -14.79
C ILE A 259 22.73 -3.64 -14.09
N GLU A 260 23.63 -2.67 -14.27
CA GLU A 260 23.47 -1.32 -13.74
C GLU A 260 22.20 -0.66 -14.29
N PHE A 261 21.97 -0.79 -15.60
CA PHE A 261 20.75 -0.30 -16.23
C PHE A 261 19.49 -0.97 -15.63
N LYS A 262 19.50 -2.30 -15.47
CA LYS A 262 18.43 -3.04 -14.81
C LYS A 262 18.20 -2.54 -13.38
N LEU A 263 19.27 -2.30 -12.62
CA LEU A 263 19.19 -1.78 -11.25
C LEU A 263 18.46 -0.43 -11.22
N ASN A 264 18.80 0.49 -12.13
CA ASN A 264 18.15 1.79 -12.22
C ASN A 264 16.64 1.65 -12.53
N MET A 265 16.26 0.77 -13.45
CA MET A 265 14.84 0.49 -13.74
C MET A 265 14.09 -0.02 -12.51
N VAL A 266 14.66 -1.01 -11.82
CA VAL A 266 14.06 -1.63 -10.63
C VAL A 266 13.95 -0.61 -9.49
N LEU A 267 14.96 0.23 -9.27
CA LEU A 267 14.90 1.30 -8.27
C LEU A 267 13.83 2.36 -8.59
N ASN A 268 13.63 2.69 -9.87
CA ASN A 268 12.55 3.57 -10.29
C ASN A 268 11.17 2.94 -9.99
N GLU A 269 11.00 1.64 -10.26
CA GLU A 269 9.75 0.94 -9.93
C GLU A 269 9.49 0.89 -8.42
N VAL A 270 10.53 0.65 -7.59
CA VAL A 270 10.43 0.75 -6.13
C VAL A 270 9.94 2.14 -5.70
N ARG A 271 10.50 3.20 -6.29
CA ARG A 271 10.10 4.58 -6.00
C ARG A 271 8.61 4.81 -6.34
N ASP A 272 8.17 4.38 -7.51
CA ASP A 272 6.80 4.54 -7.98
C ASP A 272 5.80 3.77 -7.11
N LEU A 273 6.13 2.53 -6.75
CA LEU A 273 5.31 1.72 -5.84
C LEU A 273 5.22 2.35 -4.45
N ASN A 274 6.33 2.90 -3.95
CA ASN A 274 6.33 3.62 -2.67
C ASN A 274 5.44 4.86 -2.70
N ILE A 275 5.50 5.67 -3.77
CA ILE A 275 4.58 6.82 -3.97
C ILE A 275 3.13 6.34 -3.96
N LYS A 276 2.82 5.28 -4.73
CA LYS A 276 1.48 4.69 -4.79
C LYS A 276 0.97 4.23 -3.43
N ILE A 277 1.83 3.62 -2.61
CA ILE A 277 1.48 3.21 -1.24
C ILE A 277 1.18 4.42 -0.37
N VAL A 278 1.99 5.48 -0.45
CA VAL A 278 1.78 6.72 0.30
C VAL A 278 0.44 7.35 -0.06
N ASP A 279 0.12 7.45 -1.34
CA ASP A 279 -1.14 8.01 -1.84
C ASP A 279 -2.36 7.20 -1.38
N LEU A 280 -2.29 5.87 -1.48
CA LEU A 280 -3.35 4.99 -1.00
C LEU A 280 -3.53 5.12 0.51
N ARG A 281 -2.45 5.21 1.29
CA ARG A 281 -2.50 5.40 2.74
C ARG A 281 -3.05 6.78 3.12
N GLY A 282 -2.73 7.83 2.36
CA GLY A 282 -3.23 9.19 2.54
C GLY A 282 -4.73 9.30 2.32
N LYS A 283 -5.25 8.63 1.29
CA LYS A 283 -6.69 8.60 0.95
C LYS A 283 -7.56 7.86 1.98
N PHE A 284 -6.99 6.89 2.71
CA PHE A 284 -7.75 6.00 3.62
C PHE A 284 -7.34 6.06 5.10
N LYS A 285 -6.69 7.14 5.56
CA LYS A 285 -6.56 7.38 7.00
C LYS A 285 -7.94 7.60 7.60
N ARG A 286 -8.49 6.58 8.27
CA ARG A 286 -9.69 6.71 9.11
C ARG A 286 -9.46 7.91 10.04
N PRO A 287 -10.27 8.98 9.97
CA PRO A 287 -10.10 10.13 10.84
C PRO A 287 -10.06 9.62 12.27
N ARG A 288 -8.98 9.90 13.01
CA ARG A 288 -8.93 9.57 14.44
C ARG A 288 -10.12 10.29 15.07
N LEU A 289 -11.04 9.54 15.69
CA LEU A 289 -12.17 10.12 16.41
C LEU A 289 -11.57 11.08 17.45
N LYS A 290 -11.66 12.38 17.18
CA LYS A 290 -11.24 13.39 18.14
C LYS A 290 -12.26 13.34 19.27
N LYS A 291 -11.79 13.30 20.52
CA LYS A 291 -12.66 13.55 21.68
C LYS A 291 -13.06 15.02 21.63
N VAL A 292 -14.16 15.30 20.94
CA VAL A 292 -14.72 16.65 20.88
C VAL A 292 -15.35 16.91 22.25
N ARG A 293 -14.94 17.99 22.92
CA ARG A 293 -15.66 18.49 24.09
C ARG A 293 -17.09 18.81 23.64
N MET A 294 -18.10 18.52 24.49
CA MET A 294 -19.51 18.77 24.16
C MET A 294 -19.66 20.13 23.48
N SER A 295 -20.44 20.21 22.38
CA SER A 295 -20.64 21.48 21.70
C SER A 295 -21.27 22.50 22.65
N ALA A 296 -20.99 23.78 22.46
CA ALA A 296 -21.60 24.84 23.25
C ALA A 296 -23.13 24.73 23.25
N ASP A 297 -23.70 24.37 22.10
CA ASP A 297 -25.13 24.13 21.90
C ASP A 297 -25.67 22.93 22.72
N ALA A 298 -24.91 21.83 22.79
CA ALA A 298 -25.26 20.67 23.62
C ALA A 298 -25.15 21.00 25.12
N MET A 299 -24.16 21.80 25.52
CA MET A 299 -24.02 22.26 26.90
C MET A 299 -25.16 23.21 27.30
N LEU A 300 -25.49 24.17 26.44
CA LEU A 300 -26.56 25.12 26.70
C LEU A 300 -27.94 24.44 26.72
N LYS A 301 -28.20 23.50 25.81
CA LYS A 301 -29.44 22.72 25.81
C LYS A 301 -29.57 21.81 27.04
N ALA A 302 -28.46 21.30 27.56
CA ALA A 302 -28.44 20.53 28.81
C ALA A 302 -28.66 21.40 30.06
N LEU A 303 -28.11 22.63 30.08
CA LEU A 303 -28.23 23.54 31.23
C LEU A 303 -29.54 24.34 31.26
N LEU A 304 -30.07 24.73 30.11
CA LEU A 304 -31.22 25.63 29.98
C LEU A 304 -32.50 24.90 29.53
N GLY A 305 -32.40 23.64 29.11
CA GLY A 305 -33.54 22.81 28.71
C GLY A 305 -34.38 23.46 27.60
N SER A 306 -35.70 23.56 27.83
CA SER A 306 -36.65 24.14 26.87
C SER A 306 -36.49 25.66 26.66
N LYS A 307 -35.74 26.36 27.51
CA LYS A 307 -35.50 27.80 27.36
C LYS A 307 -34.46 28.13 26.27
N HIS A 308 -33.65 27.15 25.85
CA HIS A 308 -32.68 27.35 24.78
C HIS A 308 -33.29 27.04 23.40
N THR A 309 -33.73 28.08 22.70
CA THR A 309 -34.36 27.98 21.36
C THR A 309 -33.45 28.46 20.23
N VAL A 310 -32.28 29.00 20.56
CA VAL A 310 -31.34 29.59 19.59
C VAL A 310 -30.54 28.46 18.94
N ASN A 311 -30.58 28.35 17.61
CA ASN A 311 -29.63 27.52 16.88
C ASN A 311 -28.40 28.38 16.54
N MET A 312 -27.22 27.97 17.04
CA MET A 312 -25.96 28.68 16.83
C MET A 312 -25.35 28.46 15.42
N ASP A 313 -26.02 27.73 14.54
CA ASP A 313 -25.60 27.55 13.15
C ASP A 313 -25.57 28.89 12.40
N LEU A 314 -24.51 29.12 11.60
CA LEU A 314 -24.36 30.29 10.72
C LEU A 314 -25.58 30.50 9.79
N ARG A 315 -26.34 29.44 9.50
CA ARG A 315 -27.55 29.48 8.68
C ARG A 315 -28.76 30.13 9.36
N ALA A 316 -28.85 30.07 10.69
CA ALA A 316 -29.99 30.59 11.44
C ALA A 316 -30.02 32.13 11.47
N ASN A 317 -28.86 32.78 11.33
CA ASN A 317 -28.73 34.25 11.30
C ASN A 317 -28.67 34.83 9.88
N LEU A 318 -28.74 34.01 8.83
CA LEU A 318 -28.94 34.52 7.48
C LEU A 318 -30.36 35.07 7.40
N LYS A 319 -30.49 36.39 7.18
CA LYS A 319 -31.79 37.05 7.02
C LYS A 319 -32.60 36.29 5.97
N GLN A 320 -33.74 35.74 6.36
CA GLN A 320 -34.80 35.42 5.42
C GLN A 320 -35.21 36.75 4.79
N VAL A 321 -34.87 36.94 3.51
CA VAL A 321 -35.53 37.96 2.70
C VAL A 321 -37.00 37.52 2.68
N LYS A 322 -37.85 38.24 3.42
CA LYS A 322 -39.29 38.09 3.30
C LYS A 322 -39.58 38.29 1.81
N LYS A 323 -40.09 37.25 1.16
CA LYS A 323 -40.76 37.41 -0.12
C LYS A 323 -42.05 38.15 0.22
N GLU A 324 -41.95 39.47 0.34
CA GLU A 324 -43.12 40.32 0.25
C GLU A 324 -43.73 40.00 -1.09
N VAL A 325 -44.89 39.36 -1.07
CA VAL A 325 -45.76 39.31 -2.23
C VAL A 325 -46.22 40.75 -2.42
N LYS A 326 -45.39 41.55 -3.09
CA LYS A 326 -45.91 42.67 -3.85
C LYS A 326 -46.77 42.03 -4.93
N GLU A 327 -48.08 42.21 -4.79
CA GLU A 327 -48.98 42.22 -5.95
C GLU A 327 -48.49 43.35 -6.87
N GLU A 328 -47.48 43.06 -7.67
CA GLU A 328 -47.19 43.80 -8.88
C GLU A 328 -47.40 42.81 -10.03
N ASP A 329 -48.48 43.05 -10.77
CA ASP A 329 -49.01 42.35 -11.94
C ASP A 329 -48.05 42.28 -13.15
N LYS A 330 -46.79 41.89 -12.94
CA LYS A 330 -45.83 41.73 -14.02
C LYS A 330 -45.16 40.38 -13.96
N GLN A 331 -45.43 39.62 -15.03
CA GLN A 331 -44.73 38.41 -15.50
C GLN A 331 -45.24 37.07 -14.97
N LEU A 332 -46.54 36.81 -15.13
CA LEU A 332 -47.11 35.45 -15.18
C LEU A 332 -47.39 34.97 -16.62
N ARG A 333 -46.89 35.68 -17.65
CA ARG A 333 -47.16 35.35 -19.07
C ARG A 333 -46.17 34.36 -19.72
N ASP A 334 -45.10 33.96 -19.05
CA ASP A 334 -44.08 33.06 -19.64
C ASP A 334 -44.21 31.59 -19.23
N VAL A 335 -45.28 31.20 -18.53
CA VAL A 335 -45.59 29.80 -18.21
C VAL A 335 -46.94 29.41 -18.81
N GLY A 336 -47.11 29.67 -20.11
CA GLY A 336 -48.27 29.26 -20.89
C GLY A 336 -47.84 28.31 -22.00
N ASP A 337 -48.49 27.14 -22.07
CA ASP A 337 -48.29 26.07 -23.04
C ASP A 337 -48.63 26.55 -24.48
N TRP A 338 -47.70 26.48 -25.43
CA TRP A 338 -47.92 26.98 -26.80
C TRP A 338 -48.56 25.89 -27.66
N ARG A 339 -49.88 25.99 -27.89
CA ARG A 339 -50.55 25.22 -28.93
C ARG A 339 -50.27 25.87 -30.30
N LYS A 340 -49.45 25.22 -31.13
CA LYS A 340 -49.16 25.66 -32.51
C LYS A 340 -50.44 25.57 -33.35
N ASN A 341 -51.04 26.72 -33.65
CA ASN A 341 -52.18 26.79 -34.56
C ASN A 341 -51.66 26.65 -35.99
N ILE A 342 -52.10 25.61 -36.70
CA ILE A 342 -51.82 25.40 -38.12
C ILE A 342 -52.72 26.37 -38.89
N GLU A 343 -52.13 27.28 -39.67
CA GLU A 343 -52.87 28.12 -40.62
C GLU A 343 -53.39 27.27 -41.77
N ASP A 344 -54.70 27.07 -41.82
CA ASP A 344 -55.39 26.51 -42.96
C ASP A 344 -55.50 27.59 -44.05
N LYS A 345 -54.73 27.43 -45.13
CA LYS A 345 -54.71 28.38 -46.25
C LYS A 345 -56.01 28.28 -47.05
N SER A 346 -56.96 29.14 -46.72
CA SER A 346 -58.13 29.43 -47.57
C SER A 346 -58.08 30.87 -48.07
N ASP A 347 -57.56 30.98 -49.30
CA ASP A 347 -57.89 31.97 -50.34
C ASP A 347 -57.60 33.48 -50.17
N ARG A 348 -56.52 33.85 -50.89
CA ARG A 348 -56.48 34.77 -52.05
C ARG A 348 -56.91 36.23 -51.82
N LYS A 349 -55.95 37.16 -51.74
CA LYS A 349 -56.07 38.47 -52.42
C LYS A 349 -54.74 39.18 -52.68
N LYS A 350 -54.80 39.96 -53.75
CA LYS A 350 -53.73 40.37 -54.69
C LYS A 350 -52.76 41.38 -54.10
N MET A 351 -51.48 41.16 -54.40
CA MET A 351 -50.44 42.19 -54.32
C MET A 351 -50.64 43.24 -55.41
N PHE A 352 -50.31 44.49 -55.09
CA PHE A 352 -49.52 45.40 -55.92
C PHE A 352 -48.96 46.46 -54.99
N ASP A 353 -47.63 46.52 -54.83
CA ASP A 353 -46.95 47.72 -54.36
C ASP A 353 -45.75 47.98 -55.28
N SER A 354 -45.64 49.26 -55.68
CA SER A 354 -44.60 49.84 -56.52
C SER A 354 -43.32 50.14 -55.74
#